data_AF-A0A7H0LZX9-F1
#
_entry.id   AF-A0A7H0LZX9-F1
#
_cell.length_a   1.000
_cell.length_b   1.000
_cell.length_c   1.000
_cell.angle_alpha   90.00
_cell.angle_beta   90.00
_cell.angle_gamma   90.00
#
_symmetry.space_group_name_H-M   'P 1'
#
loop_
_entity.id
_entity.type
_entity.pdbx_description
1 polymer ?
#
loop_
_entity_poly.entity_id
_entity_poly.type
_entity_poly.pdbx_seq_one_letter_code
_entity_poly.pdbx_strand_id
1 'polypeptide(L)' 'AIYRIVAIDVRSRREGRDLRKVGFYDPIKNQTYLNVPAILYFLEKGAQLTGTVHDILRKAELFKERTSS' A
#
# COMPACT_ATOMS: atom_id res chain seq x y z
N ALA A 1 15.97 -7.28 -2.74
CA ALA A 1 14.71 -7.85 -3.29
C ALA A 1 13.76 -6.70 -3.58
N ILE A 2 12.91 -6.82 -4.61
CA ILE A 2 11.88 -5.83 -4.93
C ILE A 2 10.54 -6.36 -4.42
N TYR A 3 9.80 -5.53 -3.68
CA TYR A 3 8.53 -5.91 -3.08
C TYR A 3 7.35 -5.33 -3.87
N ARG A 4 6.29 -6.12 -4.05
CA ARG A 4 5.02 -5.65 -4.59
C ARG A 4 4.12 -5.24 -3.42
N ILE A 5 3.42 -4.12 -3.57
CA ILE A 5 2.37 -3.71 -2.65
C ILE A 5 1.05 -4.10 -3.33
N VAL A 6 0.28 -4.96 -2.66
CA VAL A 6 -0.95 -5.56 -3.22
C VAL A 6 -2.09 -5.45 -2.21
N ALA A 7 -3.31 -5.34 -2.72
CA ALA A 7 -4.53 -5.60 -1.96
C ALA A 7 -4.89 -7.08 -2.14
N ILE A 8 -5.08 -7.78 -1.03
CA ILE A 8 -5.34 -9.23 -1.02
C ILE A 8 -6.23 -9.59 0.17
N ASP A 9 -7.01 -10.66 0.04
CA ASP A 9 -7.75 -11.23 1.16
C ASP A 9 -6.81 -11.82 2.21
N VAL A 10 -7.04 -11.54 3.50
CA VAL A 10 -6.17 -11.94 4.61
C VAL A 10 -6.02 -13.46 4.77
N ARG A 11 -7.00 -14.24 4.28
CA ARG A 11 -6.97 -15.71 4.32
C ARG A 11 -6.18 -16.31 3.16
N SER A 12 -5.82 -15.50 2.15
CA SER A 12 -5.02 -15.95 1.03
C SER A 12 -3.59 -16.26 1.46
N ARG A 13 -2.96 -17.23 0.80
CA ARG A 13 -1.52 -17.48 0.96
C ARG A 13 -0.74 -16.21 0.60
N ARG A 14 0.46 -16.05 1.16
CA ARG A 14 1.34 -14.89 0.93
C ARG A 14 1.61 -14.60 -0.56
N GLU A 15 1.72 -15.65 -1.38
CA GLU A 15 1.87 -15.55 -2.85
C GLU A 15 0.59 -15.96 -3.58
N GLY A 16 -0.56 -15.91 -2.89
CA GLY A 16 -1.86 -16.15 -3.47
C GLY A 16 -2.25 -15.05 -4.46
N ARG A 17 -3.36 -15.28 -5.16
CA ARG A 17 -3.90 -14.33 -6.13
C ARG A 17 -4.31 -13.04 -5.42
N ASP A 18 -3.63 -11.95 -5.76
CA ASP A 18 -4.03 -10.62 -5.28
C ASP A 18 -5.32 -10.15 -5.96
N LEU A 19 -6.06 -9.29 -5.25
CA LEU A 19 -7.20 -8.57 -5.82
C LEU A 19 -6.70 -7.51 -6.79
N ARG A 20 -5.64 -6.79 -6.40
CA ARG A 20 -5.02 -5.75 -7.21
C ARG A 20 -3.62 -5.38 -6.71
N LYS A 21 -2.66 -5.24 -7.63
CA LYS A 21 -1.40 -4.53 -7.38
C LYS A 21 -1.65 -3.03 -7.26
N VAL A 22 -1.22 -2.45 -6.14
CA VAL A 22 -1.39 -1.02 -5.83
C VAL A 22 -0.07 -0.25 -5.74
N GLY A 23 1.07 -0.94 -5.80
CA GLY A 23 2.38 -0.29 -5.81
C GLY A 23 3.55 -1.25 -5.85
N PHE A 24 4.75 -0.70 -5.66
CA PHE A 24 5.96 -1.45 -5.40
C PHE A 24 6.94 -0.65 -4.53
N TYR A 25 7.85 -1.37 -3.90
CA TYR A 25 8.94 -0.81 -3.11
C TYR A 25 10.24 -1.53 -3.43
N ASP A 26 11.25 -0.76 -3.85
CA ASP A 26 12.63 -1.21 -4.00
C ASP A 26 13.49 -0.56 -2.91
N PRO A 27 13.85 -1.28 -1.83
CA PRO A 27 14.70 -0.74 -0.77
C PRO A 27 16.15 -0.50 -1.23
N ILE A 28 16.63 -1.20 -2.27
CA ILE A 28 18.02 -1.10 -2.74
C ILE A 28 18.21 0.25 -3.44
N LYS A 29 17.23 0.66 -4.23
CA LYS A 29 17.24 1.94 -4.96
C LYS A 29 16.49 3.06 -4.23
N ASN A 30 15.91 2.78 -3.07
CA ASN A 30 14.98 3.66 -2.37
C ASN A 30 13.85 4.19 -3.29
N GLN A 31 13.36 3.35 -4.21
CA GLN A 31 12.32 3.71 -5.16
C GLN A 31 10.98 3.17 -4.69
N THR A 32 9.96 4.03 -4.71
CA THR A 32 8.59 3.66 -4.36
C THR A 32 7.65 4.20 -5.41
N TYR A 33 6.72 3.36 -5.86
CA TYR A 33 5.59 3.79 -6.68
C TYR A 33 4.30 3.37 -5.99
N LEU A 34 3.39 4.33 -5.86
CA LEU A 34 2.10 4.17 -5.19
C LEU A 34 1.00 4.61 -6.14
N ASN A 35 0.07 3.70 -6.44
CA ASN A 35 -1.17 4.05 -7.12
C ASN A 35 -2.15 4.60 -6.07
N VAL A 36 -2.03 5.90 -5.77
CA VAL A 36 -2.81 6.57 -4.73
C VAL A 36 -4.32 6.37 -4.89
N PRO A 37 -4.93 6.53 -6.08
CA PRO A 37 -6.37 6.29 -6.26
C PRO A 37 -6.78 4.85 -5.89
N ALA A 38 -5.98 3.85 -6.26
CA ALA A 38 -6.28 2.46 -5.93
C ALA A 38 -6.14 2.19 -4.42
N ILE A 39 -5.14 2.78 -3.76
CA ILE A 39 -4.92 2.65 -2.32
C ILE A 39 -6.09 3.27 -1.56
N LEU A 40 -6.48 4.50 -1.90
CA LEU A 40 -7.61 5.20 -1.28
C LEU A 40 -8.92 4.41 -1.44
N TYR A 41 -9.17 3.85 -2.62
CA TYR A 41 -10.34 3.00 -2.87
C TYR A 41 -10.42 1.82 -1.89
N PHE A 42 -9.32 1.12 -1.62
CA PHE A 42 -9.33 0.00 -0.67
C PHE A 42 -9.47 0.46 0.78
N LEU A 43 -8.82 1.57 1.16
CA LEU A 43 -8.94 2.16 2.49
C LEU A 43 -10.38 2.57 2.80
N GLU A 44 -11.07 3.22 1.84
CA GLU A 44 -12.48 3.59 1.96
C GLU A 44 -13.40 2.38 2.12
N LYS A 45 -13.00 1.22 1.58
CA LYS A 45 -13.70 -0.06 1.73
C LYS A 45 -13.30 -0.84 3.00
N GLY A 46 -12.49 -0.24 3.87
CA GLY A 46 -12.11 -0.81 5.17
C GLY A 46 -10.87 -1.71 5.14
N ALA A 47 -10.10 -1.71 4.05
CA ALA A 47 -8.84 -2.45 3.99
C ALA A 47 -7.86 -1.95 5.05
N GLN A 48 -7.22 -2.88 5.74
CA GLN A 48 -6.21 -2.59 6.75
C GLN A 48 -4.81 -2.65 6.14
N LEU A 49 -3.98 -1.66 6.44
CA LEU A 49 -2.59 -1.65 6.02
C LEU A 49 -1.74 -2.48 6.96
N THR A 50 -0.67 -3.09 6.43
CA THR A 50 0.39 -3.63 7.28
C THR A 50 1.30 -2.51 7.78
N GLY A 51 2.04 -2.74 8.88
CA GLY A 51 2.91 -1.72 9.47
C GLY A 51 3.92 -1.11 8.47
N THR A 52 4.58 -1.95 7.66
CA THR A 52 5.53 -1.47 6.65
C THR A 52 4.85 -0.62 5.57
N VAL A 53 3.67 -1.03 5.09
CA VAL A 53 2.94 -0.24 4.08
C VAL A 53 2.49 1.08 4.69
N HIS A 54 1.98 1.07 5.92
CA HIS A 54 1.61 2.28 6.65
C HIS A 54 2.78 3.27 6.74
N ASP A 55 3.97 2.80 7.09
CA ASP A 55 5.17 3.66 7.17
C ASP A 55 5.60 4.19 5.80
N ILE A 56 5.48 3.39 4.74
CA ILE A 56 5.73 3.84 3.36
C ILE A 56 4.76 4.96 2.97
N LEU A 57 3.46 4.79 3.22
CA LEU A 57 2.46 5.82 2.89
C LEU A 57 2.64 7.09 3.73
N ARG A 58 3.03 6.95 5.00
CA ARG A 58 3.36 8.09 5.88
C ARG A 58 4.56 8.88 5.34
N LYS A 59 5.63 8.19 4.92
CA LYS A 59 6.81 8.81 4.30
C LYS A 59 6.48 9.50 2.96
N ALA A 60 5.52 8.96 2.23
CA ALA A 60 4.99 9.57 1.01
C ALA A 60 3.99 10.72 1.28
N GLU A 61 3.80 11.11 2.55
CA GLU A 61 2.93 12.21 2.99
C GLU A 61 1.44 12.07 2.62
N LEU A 62 0.99 10.87 2.24
CA LEU A 62 -0.37 10.61 1.76
C LEU A 62 -1.47 10.79 2.81
N PHE A 63 -1.10 10.91 4.08
CA PHE A 63 -2.04 11.16 5.18
C PHE A 63 -2.15 12.63 5.58
N LYS A 64 -1.28 13.52 5.07
CA LYS A 64 -1.32 14.94 5.46
C LYS A 64 -2.61 15.64 5.02
N GLU A 65 -3.23 15.19 3.93
CA GLU A 65 -4.51 15.74 3.45
C GLU A 65 -5.71 15.42 4.35
N ARG A 66 -5.63 14.40 5.22
CA ARG A 66 -6.73 13.98 6.10
C ARG A 66 -6.79 14.74 7.43
N THR A 67 -5.72 15.45 7.80
CA THR A 67 -5.59 16.17 9.10
C THR A 67 -5.84 17.68 9.00
N SER A 68 -6.17 18.20 7.82
CA SER A 68 -6.53 19.60 7.60
C SER A 68 -8.06 19.76 7.58
N SER A 69 -8.72 19.57 8.72
CA SER A 69 -10.14 19.90 8.93
C SER A 69 -10.39 20.23 10.39
#